data_AF-A0A1F6N9N3-F1
#
_entry.id   AF-A0A1F6N9N3-F1
#
_cell.length_a   1.000
_cell.length_b   1.000
_cell.length_c   1.000
_cell.angle_alpha   90.00
_cell.angle_beta   90.00
_cell.angle_gamma   90.00
#
_symmetry.space_group_name_H-M   'P 1'
#
loop_
_entity.id
_entity.type
_entity.pdbx_description
1 polymer ?
#
loop_
_entity_poly.entity_id
_entity_poly.type
_entity_poly.pdbx_seq_one_letter_code
_entity_poly.pdbx_strand_id
1 'polypeptide(L)'
;MPERFRPPVVESPVNQESTEKPELPPQDGLLTTLNKKIRREFVAIGVALSLSADSPAEARVQPRPRASANESIKLPRELPHTYFDENPDYFKTFTKNGEFSELERQKRTNRLKNGAVIFKDVGLSFYQVQKGDNISEIRRNLLELPQYAYIKDQKVKLESFNIPAKELRLGMWLPIPLENEDRHVTDEQFARYATLAVREMRKNPDYGEYLNKILQEITERELIATMVAVAKQESGGKPIGQFELHRWERAYRAFSFSIFHILMEKYRGVEGPGLEARKKLNLTEGQVYHPQNAVKLFIGYLKEKGAKPEQYFPVVKHAASFASMYNGRGWRKKNPRYVKNVTSYYQKALGMLDSIEESGDTEELVVEAVEAEQAVRPVAYQRRAAAEQVGSAIRKKEQGTAVFTVWERVGHDNMTSVVENAHFRYNQKTKKRIFGTDRELRNEVKKIMRYLQKRFGTDTYYPGDTIGIGIDARGGFFKFRGIRNGKSFEELIRIK
;
A
#
# COMPACT_ATOMS: atom_id res chain seq x y z
N MET A 1 -55.18 -17.66 -3.96
CA MET A 1 -55.90 -18.59 -4.85
C MET A 1 -56.54 -17.79 -5.99
N PRO A 2 -56.71 -18.32 -7.21
CA PRO A 2 -56.31 -19.62 -7.75
C PRO A 2 -55.43 -19.56 -9.02
N GLU A 3 -54.77 -20.71 -9.23
CA GLU A 3 -54.41 -21.40 -10.49
C GLU A 3 -54.26 -20.62 -11.79
N ARG A 4 -53.09 -20.78 -12.44
CA ARG A 4 -52.99 -20.88 -13.91
C ARG A 4 -51.84 -21.77 -14.39
N PHE A 5 -52.23 -22.79 -15.15
CA PHE A 5 -51.63 -23.30 -16.39
C PHE A 5 -50.33 -24.14 -16.33
N ARG A 6 -50.50 -25.44 -16.62
CA ARG A 6 -49.56 -26.27 -17.39
C ARG A 6 -50.08 -26.41 -18.82
N PRO A 7 -49.19 -26.41 -19.83
CA PRO A 7 -49.19 -27.50 -20.82
C PRO A 7 -47.76 -27.81 -21.35
N PRO A 8 -47.58 -28.71 -22.33
CA PRO A 8 -48.02 -30.10 -22.42
C PRO A 8 -46.83 -31.08 -22.59
N VAL A 9 -47.14 -32.36 -22.42
CA VAL A 9 -46.26 -33.52 -22.65
C VAL A 9 -46.20 -33.82 -24.16
N VAL A 10 -45.00 -34.06 -24.67
CA VAL A 10 -44.76 -34.64 -26.00
C VAL A 10 -44.40 -36.11 -25.80
N GLU A 11 -45.26 -37.00 -26.30
CA GLU A 11 -45.01 -38.44 -26.40
C GLU A 11 -44.38 -38.78 -27.75
N SER A 12 -43.42 -39.71 -27.74
CA SER A 12 -43.22 -40.85 -28.68
C SER A 12 -41.73 -41.17 -28.86
N PRO A 13 -41.34 -42.41 -29.24
CA PRO A 13 -41.95 -43.70 -28.95
C PRO A 13 -40.94 -44.74 -28.41
N VAL A 14 -41.53 -45.85 -27.99
CA VAL A 14 -40.99 -47.13 -27.55
C VAL A 14 -39.89 -47.67 -28.47
N ASN A 15 -38.79 -48.13 -27.87
CA ASN A 15 -38.07 -49.30 -28.35
C ASN A 15 -37.71 -50.17 -27.14
N GLN A 16 -38.27 -51.39 -27.14
CA GLN A 16 -38.05 -52.42 -26.14
C GLN A 16 -36.73 -53.13 -26.47
N GLU A 17 -35.85 -53.24 -25.50
CA GLU A 17 -35.00 -54.42 -25.37
C GLU A 17 -34.70 -54.66 -23.89
N SER A 18 -35.06 -55.86 -23.47
CA SER A 18 -34.99 -56.42 -22.13
C SER A 18 -33.55 -56.64 -21.67
N THR A 19 -33.25 -56.37 -20.40
CA THR A 19 -32.38 -57.22 -19.58
C THR A 19 -32.46 -56.81 -18.10
N GLU A 20 -32.87 -57.79 -17.28
CA GLU A 20 -32.53 -58.06 -15.88
C GLU A 20 -32.32 -56.89 -14.88
N LYS A 21 -33.26 -56.80 -13.93
CA LYS A 21 -33.03 -56.16 -12.62
C LYS A 21 -32.11 -57.02 -11.76
N PRO A 22 -31.26 -56.38 -10.94
CA PRO A 22 -31.16 -56.76 -9.55
C PRO A 22 -31.52 -55.61 -8.61
N GLU A 23 -32.23 -55.97 -7.54
CA GLU A 23 -32.65 -55.12 -6.45
C GLU A 23 -31.44 -54.47 -5.74
N LEU A 24 -31.52 -53.17 -5.47
CA LEU A 24 -30.60 -52.44 -4.59
C LEU A 24 -31.16 -52.43 -3.16
N PRO A 25 -30.34 -52.70 -2.12
CA PRO A 25 -30.77 -52.55 -0.74
C PRO A 25 -30.82 -51.07 -0.32
N PRO A 26 -31.59 -50.71 0.73
CA PRO A 26 -31.79 -49.33 1.13
C PRO A 26 -30.51 -48.73 1.69
N GLN A 27 -30.04 -47.63 1.09
CA GLN A 27 -28.95 -46.81 1.62
C GLN A 27 -29.49 -45.76 2.59
N ASP A 28 -29.74 -46.17 3.83
CA ASP A 28 -29.82 -45.25 4.96
C ASP A 28 -29.13 -45.89 6.16
N GLY A 29 -27.88 -45.48 6.42
CA GLY A 29 -27.11 -45.94 7.58
C GLY A 29 -25.58 -45.80 7.51
N LEU A 30 -25.00 -45.57 6.32
CA LEU A 30 -23.53 -45.54 6.15
C LEU A 30 -22.90 -44.13 6.25
N LEU A 31 -23.68 -43.06 6.10
CA LEU A 31 -23.15 -41.67 6.10
C LEU A 31 -22.91 -41.08 7.51
N THR A 32 -23.56 -41.61 8.55
CA THR A 32 -23.39 -41.15 9.94
C THR A 32 -22.21 -41.83 10.65
N THR A 33 -21.90 -43.07 10.29
CA THR A 33 -20.81 -43.84 10.91
C THR A 33 -19.45 -43.46 10.33
N LEU A 34 -19.37 -43.14 9.03
CA LEU A 34 -18.14 -42.68 8.37
C LEU A 34 -17.68 -41.30 8.88
N ASN A 35 -18.63 -40.40 9.18
CA ASN A 35 -18.33 -39.07 9.74
C ASN A 35 -17.85 -39.10 11.20
N LYS A 36 -18.26 -40.10 12.00
CA LYS A 36 -17.74 -40.28 13.37
C LYS A 36 -16.37 -40.95 13.41
N LYS A 37 -16.07 -41.86 12.47
CA LYS A 37 -14.77 -42.53 12.39
C LYS A 37 -13.66 -41.59 11.87
N ILE A 38 -13.96 -40.75 10.88
CA ILE A 38 -13.04 -39.72 10.37
C ILE A 38 -12.76 -38.65 11.45
N ARG A 39 -13.73 -38.27 12.29
CA ARG A 39 -13.47 -37.31 13.38
C ARG A 39 -12.61 -37.86 14.52
N ARG A 40 -12.62 -39.17 14.80
CA ARG A 40 -11.80 -39.76 15.87
C ARG A 40 -10.35 -40.00 15.44
N GLU A 41 -10.09 -40.37 14.18
CA GLU A 41 -8.73 -40.55 13.68
C GLU A 41 -8.00 -39.21 13.45
N PHE A 42 -8.70 -38.13 13.11
CA PHE A 42 -8.09 -36.80 12.98
C PHE A 42 -7.70 -36.15 14.32
N VAL A 43 -8.36 -36.50 15.43
CA VAL A 43 -7.96 -36.04 16.77
C VAL A 43 -6.72 -36.82 17.27
N ALA A 44 -6.62 -38.12 16.96
CA ALA A 44 -5.47 -38.93 17.35
C ALA A 44 -4.17 -38.55 16.59
N ILE A 45 -4.28 -38.22 15.29
CA ILE A 45 -3.12 -37.78 14.48
C ILE A 45 -2.70 -36.34 14.85
N GLY A 46 -3.63 -35.49 15.28
CA GLY A 46 -3.33 -34.15 15.78
C GLY A 46 -2.58 -34.13 17.12
N VAL A 47 -2.77 -35.15 17.96
CA VAL A 47 -2.06 -35.28 19.25
C VAL A 47 -0.69 -35.95 19.07
N ALA A 48 -0.55 -36.89 18.13
CA ALA A 48 0.74 -37.58 17.89
C ALA A 48 1.80 -36.72 17.16
N LEU A 49 1.38 -35.71 16.39
CA LEU A 49 2.32 -34.78 15.73
C LEU A 49 2.73 -33.57 16.59
N SER A 50 2.29 -33.52 17.86
CA SER A 50 2.64 -32.47 18.82
C SER A 50 3.73 -32.90 19.83
N LEU A 51 4.31 -34.11 19.70
CA LEU A 51 5.25 -34.67 20.68
C LEU A 51 6.64 -35.03 20.14
N SER A 52 7.07 -34.47 19.00
CA SER A 52 8.47 -34.58 18.55
C SER A 52 8.96 -33.28 17.93
N ALA A 53 9.33 -32.34 18.80
CA ALA A 53 10.23 -31.26 18.47
C ALA A 53 11.13 -31.03 19.68
N ASP A 54 12.36 -31.55 19.60
CA ASP A 54 13.44 -31.17 20.49
C ASP A 54 13.61 -29.66 20.42
N SER A 55 13.17 -29.00 21.49
CA SER A 55 13.20 -27.55 21.66
C SER A 55 14.61 -27.15 22.13
N PRO A 56 15.34 -26.28 21.41
CA PRO A 56 16.54 -25.69 21.98
C PRO A 56 16.13 -24.66 23.04
N ALA A 57 16.61 -24.90 24.26
CA ALA A 57 16.52 -24.07 25.47
C ALA A 57 15.84 -22.70 25.27
N GLU A 58 14.58 -22.61 25.71
CA GLU A 58 13.88 -21.34 25.87
C GLU A 58 14.67 -20.45 26.83
N ALA A 59 15.30 -19.40 26.30
CA ALA A 59 15.70 -18.27 27.10
C ALA A 59 14.43 -17.74 27.80
N ARG A 60 14.38 -17.88 29.12
CA ARG A 60 13.35 -17.29 29.98
C ARG A 60 13.35 -15.77 29.78
N VAL A 61 12.57 -15.29 28.81
CA VAL A 61 12.22 -13.89 28.69
C VAL A 61 11.24 -13.62 29.83
N GLN A 62 11.71 -12.90 30.86
CA GLN A 62 10.84 -12.46 31.94
C GLN A 62 9.65 -11.70 31.35
N PRO A 63 8.42 -11.92 31.85
CA PRO A 63 7.28 -11.12 31.42
C PRO A 63 7.59 -9.66 31.71
N ARG A 64 7.71 -8.84 30.66
CA ARG A 64 7.78 -7.38 30.81
C ARG A 64 6.55 -6.93 31.61
N PRO A 65 6.70 -5.97 32.54
CA PRO A 65 5.56 -5.38 33.22
C PRO A 65 4.54 -4.90 32.19
N ARG A 66 3.24 -5.13 32.45
CA ARG A 66 2.14 -4.62 31.61
C ARG A 66 2.41 -3.14 31.38
N ALA A 67 2.73 -2.79 30.14
CA ALA A 67 3.03 -1.42 29.75
C ALA A 67 1.86 -0.52 30.15
N SER A 68 2.17 0.66 30.70
CA SER A 68 1.15 1.63 31.04
C SER A 68 0.37 1.98 29.77
N ALA A 69 -0.96 1.90 29.81
CA ALA A 69 -1.82 1.95 28.63
C ALA A 69 -1.86 3.32 27.89
N ASN A 70 -1.02 4.28 28.29
CA ASN A 70 -1.18 5.70 27.97
C ASN A 70 0.07 6.41 27.43
N GLU A 71 1.14 5.71 27.05
CA GLU A 71 2.24 6.36 26.31
C GLU A 71 1.79 6.65 24.88
N SER A 72 1.35 7.90 24.64
CA SER A 72 1.11 8.42 23.30
C SER A 72 2.47 8.66 22.63
N ILE A 73 2.64 8.10 21.43
CA ILE A 73 3.87 8.28 20.67
C ILE A 73 3.89 9.69 20.10
N LYS A 74 4.95 10.44 20.39
CA LYS A 74 5.21 11.71 19.72
C LYS A 74 6.09 11.45 18.50
N LEU A 75 5.67 11.93 17.33
CA LEU A 75 6.39 11.70 16.07
C LEU A 75 6.88 13.03 15.50
N PRO A 76 7.98 13.04 14.72
CA PRO A 76 8.56 14.27 14.20
C PRO A 76 7.63 14.91 13.18
N ARG A 77 7.78 16.21 12.99
CA ARG A 77 7.09 16.96 11.94
C ARG A 77 7.73 16.64 10.59
N GLU A 78 7.25 15.58 9.93
CA GLU A 78 7.63 15.35 8.53
C GLU A 78 6.94 16.35 7.59
N LEU A 79 7.56 16.60 6.43
CA LEU A 79 6.95 17.39 5.37
C LEU A 79 5.64 16.71 4.95
N PRO A 80 4.54 17.49 4.80
CA PRO A 80 3.27 16.94 4.38
C PRO A 80 3.40 16.26 3.03
N HIS A 81 2.74 15.11 2.87
CA HIS A 81 2.67 14.42 1.59
C HIS A 81 1.70 15.17 0.69
N THR A 82 2.23 15.84 -0.34
CA THR A 82 1.47 16.77 -1.20
C THR A 82 0.19 16.16 -1.78
N TYR A 83 0.19 14.86 -2.08
CA TYR A 83 -1.00 14.18 -2.61
C TYR A 83 -2.05 13.84 -1.54
N PHE A 84 -1.63 13.40 -0.35
CA PHE A 84 -2.55 12.86 0.66
C PHE A 84 -3.04 13.95 1.62
N ASP A 85 -2.13 14.80 2.10
CA ASP A 85 -2.43 15.77 3.16
C ASP A 85 -3.16 17.01 2.66
N GLU A 86 -3.05 17.33 1.36
CA GLU A 86 -3.72 18.50 0.77
C GLU A 86 -5.18 18.22 0.36
N ASN A 87 -5.62 16.96 0.40
CA ASN A 87 -6.96 16.58 -0.03
C ASN A 87 -7.88 16.22 1.16
N PRO A 88 -8.67 17.17 1.69
CA PRO A 88 -9.54 16.92 2.84
C PRO A 88 -10.67 15.93 2.54
N ASP A 89 -10.96 15.65 1.27
CA ASP A 89 -12.01 14.69 0.91
C ASP A 89 -11.70 13.27 1.41
N TYR A 90 -10.43 12.95 1.70
CA TYR A 90 -10.10 11.65 2.32
C TYR A 90 -10.81 11.39 3.65
N PHE A 91 -11.23 12.44 4.36
CA PHE A 91 -11.85 12.34 5.67
C PHE A 91 -13.31 12.81 5.70
N LYS A 92 -13.86 13.25 4.57
CA LYS A 92 -15.27 13.63 4.48
C LYS A 92 -16.15 12.39 4.39
N THR A 93 -17.21 12.37 5.17
CA THR A 93 -18.27 11.36 5.00
C THR A 93 -19.14 11.76 3.80
N PHE A 94 -18.95 11.08 2.67
CA PHE A 94 -19.79 11.29 1.48
C PHE A 94 -21.03 10.43 1.46
N THR A 95 -21.04 9.31 2.20
CA THR A 95 -21.94 8.20 1.88
C THR A 95 -22.32 7.39 3.11
N LYS A 96 -23.47 6.71 3.03
CA LYS A 96 -23.76 5.57 3.90
C LYS A 96 -23.06 4.33 3.35
N ASN A 97 -22.38 3.58 4.20
CA ASN A 97 -21.66 2.35 3.86
C ASN A 97 -20.58 2.53 2.77
N GLY A 98 -19.99 3.72 2.60
CA GLY A 98 -18.91 3.91 1.63
C GLY A 98 -19.35 3.79 0.16
N GLU A 99 -20.64 3.97 -0.15
CA GLU A 99 -21.19 3.89 -1.51
C GLU A 99 -21.89 5.18 -1.93
N PHE A 100 -21.43 5.78 -3.03
CA PHE A 100 -22.04 7.00 -3.57
C PHE A 100 -23.48 6.75 -3.98
N SER A 101 -24.36 7.70 -3.68
CA SER A 101 -25.70 7.70 -4.26
C SER A 101 -25.61 7.77 -5.79
N GLU A 102 -26.66 7.34 -6.48
CA GLU A 102 -26.69 7.37 -7.94
C GLU A 102 -26.44 8.80 -8.47
N LEU A 103 -27.05 9.81 -7.85
CA LEU A 103 -26.88 11.21 -8.22
C LEU A 103 -25.44 11.70 -8.02
N GLU A 104 -24.79 11.34 -6.91
CA GLU A 104 -23.39 11.70 -6.66
C GLU A 104 -22.45 11.00 -7.63
N ARG A 105 -22.69 9.70 -7.89
CA ARG A 105 -21.94 8.93 -8.87
C ARG A 105 -22.05 9.55 -10.25
N GLN A 106 -23.25 9.96 -10.66
CA GLN A 106 -23.48 10.68 -11.92
C GLN A 106 -22.71 12.00 -11.96
N LYS A 107 -22.80 12.84 -10.92
CA LYS A 107 -22.06 14.12 -10.83
C LYS A 107 -20.54 13.96 -10.88
N ARG A 108 -20.02 12.84 -10.39
CA ARG A 108 -18.59 12.48 -10.38
C ARG A 108 -18.15 11.73 -11.63
N THR A 109 -19.07 11.37 -12.51
CA THR A 109 -18.79 10.62 -13.74
C THR A 109 -18.76 11.56 -14.94
N ASN A 110 -17.63 11.59 -15.64
CA ASN A 110 -17.45 12.36 -16.86
C ASN A 110 -17.36 11.42 -18.07
N ARG A 111 -18.13 11.71 -19.11
CA ARG A 111 -17.94 11.12 -20.44
C ARG A 111 -17.07 12.05 -21.27
N LEU A 112 -16.00 11.52 -21.81
CA LEU A 112 -14.98 12.28 -22.54
C LEU A 112 -15.25 12.26 -24.05
N LYS A 113 -14.59 13.15 -24.79
CA LYS A 113 -14.76 13.29 -26.24
C LYS A 113 -14.43 12.01 -27.01
N ASN A 114 -13.45 11.25 -26.53
CA ASN A 114 -13.07 9.95 -27.09
C ASN A 114 -13.99 8.79 -26.66
N GLY A 115 -15.10 9.09 -25.98
CA GLY A 115 -16.07 8.11 -25.51
C GLY A 115 -15.74 7.46 -24.17
N ALA A 116 -14.54 7.67 -23.62
CA ALA A 116 -14.14 7.13 -22.32
C ALA A 116 -15.05 7.67 -21.21
N VAL A 117 -15.44 6.80 -20.28
CA VAL A 117 -16.26 7.15 -19.12
C VAL A 117 -15.40 7.02 -17.86
N ILE A 118 -15.20 8.14 -17.17
CA ILE A 118 -14.33 8.25 -16.00
C ILE A 118 -15.16 8.63 -14.79
N PHE A 119 -15.15 7.78 -13.77
CA PHE A 119 -15.71 8.09 -12.46
C PHE A 119 -14.60 8.58 -11.52
N LYS A 120 -14.78 9.76 -10.92
CA LYS A 120 -13.83 10.36 -9.98
C LYS A 120 -14.25 10.13 -8.52
N ASP A 121 -13.63 9.14 -7.89
CA ASP A 121 -13.70 8.95 -6.45
C ASP A 121 -12.68 9.89 -5.76
N VAL A 122 -12.64 9.87 -4.44
CA VAL A 122 -11.69 10.59 -3.60
C VAL A 122 -10.30 10.02 -3.81
N GLY A 123 -9.42 10.77 -4.46
CA GLY A 123 -8.01 10.35 -4.59
C GLY A 123 -7.78 9.11 -5.45
N LEU A 124 -8.80 8.66 -6.18
CA LEU A 124 -8.70 7.59 -7.17
C LEU A 124 -9.72 7.83 -8.28
N SER A 125 -9.35 7.51 -9.52
CA SER A 125 -10.26 7.54 -10.66
C SER A 125 -10.47 6.14 -11.22
N PHE A 126 -11.64 5.91 -11.81
CA PHE A 126 -12.02 4.66 -12.41
C PHE A 126 -12.39 4.85 -13.87
N TYR A 127 -11.89 3.98 -14.73
CA TYR A 127 -12.28 3.87 -16.12
C TYR A 127 -13.36 2.82 -16.26
N GLN A 128 -14.50 3.13 -16.89
CA GLN A 128 -15.49 2.13 -17.24
C GLN A 128 -15.05 1.39 -18.50
N VAL A 129 -14.82 0.08 -18.40
CA VAL A 129 -14.46 -0.77 -19.55
C VAL A 129 -15.55 -0.69 -20.60
N GLN A 130 -15.18 -0.31 -21.83
CA GLN A 130 -16.06 -0.23 -22.99
C GLN A 130 -15.96 -1.49 -23.86
N LYS A 131 -16.83 -1.59 -24.87
CA LYS A 131 -16.87 -2.75 -25.76
C LYS A 131 -15.62 -2.78 -26.62
N GLY A 132 -14.90 -3.91 -26.60
CA GLY A 132 -13.68 -4.11 -27.37
C GLY A 132 -12.40 -3.75 -26.61
N ASP A 133 -12.50 -3.02 -25.51
CA ASP A 133 -11.34 -2.54 -24.74
C ASP A 133 -10.43 -3.68 -24.29
N ASN A 134 -9.13 -3.47 -24.46
CA ASN A 134 -8.06 -4.13 -23.74
C ASN A 134 -7.19 -3.11 -22.99
N ILE A 135 -6.26 -3.58 -22.14
CA ILE A 135 -5.42 -2.69 -21.33
C ILE A 135 -4.60 -1.69 -22.17
N SER A 136 -4.14 -2.08 -23.37
CA SER A 136 -3.39 -1.18 -24.25
C SER A 136 -4.29 -0.08 -24.82
N GLU A 137 -5.53 -0.40 -25.16
CA GLU A 137 -6.52 0.57 -25.65
C GLU A 137 -6.97 1.51 -24.54
N ILE A 138 -7.25 0.98 -23.34
CA ILE A 138 -7.57 1.79 -22.16
C ILE A 138 -6.42 2.77 -21.90
N ARG A 139 -5.17 2.30 -21.92
CA ARG A 139 -3.99 3.17 -21.77
C ARG A 139 -3.98 4.25 -22.85
N ARG A 140 -4.14 3.90 -24.13
CA ARG A 140 -4.16 4.86 -25.24
C ARG A 140 -5.24 5.93 -25.04
N ASN A 141 -6.45 5.53 -24.68
CA ASN A 141 -7.58 6.45 -24.44
C ASN A 141 -7.30 7.39 -23.26
N LEU A 142 -6.64 6.91 -22.21
CA LEU A 142 -6.26 7.73 -21.06
C LEU A 142 -5.12 8.70 -21.37
N LEU A 143 -4.18 8.34 -22.25
CA LEU A 143 -3.06 9.19 -22.64
C LEU A 143 -3.46 10.43 -23.45
N GLU A 144 -4.68 10.48 -23.97
CA GLU A 144 -5.25 11.69 -24.59
C GLU A 144 -5.58 12.77 -23.55
N LEU A 145 -5.49 12.45 -22.25
CA LEU A 145 -5.82 13.32 -21.14
C LEU A 145 -4.54 13.72 -20.40
N PRO A 146 -4.20 15.02 -20.31
CA PRO A 146 -2.97 15.48 -19.68
C PRO A 146 -2.78 14.97 -18.25
N GLN A 147 -3.87 14.86 -17.47
CA GLN A 147 -3.80 14.42 -16.07
C GLN A 147 -3.46 12.93 -15.89
N TYR A 148 -3.46 12.12 -16.96
CA TYR A 148 -3.08 10.70 -16.91
C TYR A 148 -1.85 10.40 -17.79
N ALA A 149 -1.11 11.44 -18.20
CA ALA A 149 0.05 11.29 -19.06
C ALA A 149 1.16 10.40 -18.46
N TYR A 150 1.22 10.29 -17.12
CA TYR A 150 2.17 9.45 -16.38
C TYR A 150 2.00 7.94 -16.66
N ILE A 151 0.80 7.49 -17.07
CA ILE A 151 0.52 6.05 -17.31
C ILE A 151 1.40 5.47 -18.44
N LYS A 152 1.95 6.31 -19.34
CA LYS A 152 2.87 5.87 -20.40
C LYS A 152 4.13 5.18 -19.86
N ASP A 153 4.55 5.58 -18.65
CA ASP A 153 5.78 5.12 -18.00
C ASP A 153 5.51 3.89 -17.10
N GLN A 154 4.25 3.57 -16.81
CA GLN A 154 3.82 2.44 -15.98
C GLN A 154 3.62 1.16 -16.80
N LYS A 155 4.74 0.57 -17.19
CA LYS A 155 4.78 -0.66 -18.00
C LYS A 155 4.81 -1.94 -17.15
N VAL A 156 5.32 -1.86 -15.92
CA VAL A 156 5.38 -3.00 -15.00
C VAL A 156 3.99 -3.30 -14.47
N LYS A 157 3.57 -4.57 -14.54
CA LYS A 157 2.21 -5.00 -14.16
C LYS A 157 1.83 -4.58 -12.73
N LEU A 158 2.77 -4.71 -11.79
CA LEU A 158 2.58 -4.39 -10.36
C LEU A 158 2.45 -2.89 -10.09
N GLU A 159 2.80 -2.04 -11.06
CA GLU A 159 2.77 -0.58 -10.94
C GLU A 159 1.70 0.03 -11.88
N SER A 160 0.84 -0.81 -12.46
CA SER A 160 -0.17 -0.44 -13.46
C SER A 160 -1.53 -1.03 -13.06
N PHE A 161 -2.48 -1.16 -13.99
CA PHE A 161 -3.87 -1.62 -13.77
C PHE A 161 -4.01 -2.98 -13.04
N ASN A 162 -2.91 -3.73 -12.93
CA ASN A 162 -2.76 -4.95 -12.13
C ASN A 162 -3.89 -5.99 -12.30
N ILE A 163 -4.40 -6.14 -13.54
CA ILE A 163 -5.45 -7.10 -13.92
C ILE A 163 -5.03 -7.88 -15.17
N PRO A 164 -5.30 -9.20 -15.26
CA PRO A 164 -5.11 -9.96 -16.49
C PRO A 164 -6.15 -9.57 -17.56
N ALA A 165 -5.73 -9.47 -18.83
CA ALA A 165 -6.61 -9.06 -19.93
C ALA A 165 -7.92 -9.90 -20.03
N LYS A 166 -7.84 -11.21 -19.80
CA LYS A 166 -8.99 -12.12 -19.84
C LYS A 166 -10.04 -11.90 -18.74
N GLU A 167 -9.70 -11.15 -17.70
CA GLU A 167 -10.61 -10.86 -16.57
C GLU A 167 -11.33 -9.51 -16.76
N LEU A 168 -10.92 -8.73 -17.76
CA LEU A 168 -11.54 -7.47 -18.13
C LEU A 168 -12.94 -7.72 -18.70
N ARG A 169 -13.94 -6.97 -18.23
CA ARG A 169 -15.35 -7.14 -18.65
C ARG A 169 -15.98 -5.81 -18.98
N LEU A 170 -16.82 -5.79 -20.01
CA LEU A 170 -17.65 -4.64 -20.35
C LEU A 170 -18.41 -4.12 -19.12
N GLY A 171 -18.37 -2.80 -18.91
CA GLY A 171 -19.06 -2.13 -17.81
C GLY A 171 -18.31 -2.17 -16.46
N MET A 172 -17.22 -2.93 -16.35
CA MET A 172 -16.40 -2.98 -15.14
C MET A 172 -15.76 -1.60 -14.86
N TRP A 173 -15.79 -1.17 -13.60
CA TRP A 173 -15.00 -0.03 -13.15
C TRP A 173 -13.58 -0.48 -12.84
N LEU A 174 -12.63 -0.09 -13.69
CA LEU A 174 -11.22 -0.40 -13.56
C LEU A 174 -10.50 0.76 -12.86
N PRO A 175 -9.86 0.56 -11.70
CA PRO A 175 -9.09 1.62 -11.05
C PRO A 175 -7.94 2.05 -11.96
N ILE A 176 -7.78 3.36 -12.10
CA ILE A 176 -6.68 3.98 -12.84
C ILE A 176 -5.51 4.10 -11.85
N PRO A 177 -4.33 3.54 -12.17
CA PRO A 177 -3.16 3.60 -11.30
C PRO A 177 -2.79 5.05 -10.95
N LEU A 178 -2.27 5.27 -9.73
CA LEU A 178 -1.71 6.56 -9.35
C LEU A 178 -0.30 6.73 -9.90
N GLU A 179 0.15 7.98 -10.05
CA GLU A 179 1.55 8.25 -10.35
C GLU A 179 2.44 7.73 -9.19
N ASN A 180 3.65 7.28 -9.51
CA ASN A 180 4.52 6.64 -8.51
C ASN A 180 4.83 7.59 -7.34
N GLU A 181 5.04 8.87 -7.63
CA GLU A 181 5.35 9.89 -6.62
C GLU A 181 4.15 10.17 -5.69
N ASP A 182 2.93 10.01 -6.19
CA ASP A 182 1.69 10.26 -5.43
C ASP A 182 1.36 9.15 -4.42
N ARG A 183 1.96 7.97 -4.56
CA ARG A 183 1.69 6.81 -3.69
C ARG A 183 2.82 6.46 -2.73
N HIS A 184 4.02 7.01 -2.91
CA HIS A 184 5.18 6.68 -2.09
C HIS A 184 5.18 7.42 -0.76
N VAL A 185 5.22 6.68 0.36
CA VAL A 185 5.38 7.26 1.70
C VAL A 185 6.60 6.66 2.40
N THR A 186 7.28 7.48 3.22
CA THR A 186 8.36 7.00 4.09
C THR A 186 7.78 6.12 5.22
N ASP A 187 8.65 5.36 5.88
CA ASP A 187 8.23 4.51 6.99
C ASP A 187 7.78 5.38 8.19
N GLU A 188 8.42 6.54 8.36
CA GLU A 188 8.12 7.59 9.34
C GLU A 188 6.76 8.28 9.06
N GLN A 189 6.52 8.73 7.82
CA GLN A 189 5.23 9.29 7.38
C GLN A 189 4.11 8.27 7.64
N PHE A 190 4.34 7.02 7.25
CA PHE A 190 3.36 5.97 7.46
C PHE A 190 3.09 5.71 8.95
N ALA A 191 4.13 5.70 9.80
CA ALA A 191 3.97 5.60 11.24
C ALA A 191 3.13 6.74 11.83
N ARG A 192 3.27 7.97 11.31
CA ARG A 192 2.41 9.11 11.69
C ARG A 192 0.95 8.86 11.35
N TYR A 193 0.67 8.45 10.13
CA TYR A 193 -0.70 8.11 9.73
C TYR A 193 -1.28 6.94 10.52
N ALA A 194 -0.47 5.94 10.85
CA ALA A 194 -0.89 4.81 11.69
C ALA A 194 -1.24 5.26 13.11
N THR A 195 -0.46 6.16 13.70
CA THR A 195 -0.73 6.75 15.03
C THR A 195 -2.06 7.51 15.04
N LEU A 196 -2.29 8.37 14.04
CA LEU A 196 -3.55 9.11 13.89
C LEU A 196 -4.75 8.15 13.74
N ALA A 197 -4.58 7.10 12.93
CA ALA A 197 -5.62 6.10 12.75
C ALA A 197 -5.92 5.32 14.03
N VAL A 198 -4.91 4.90 14.80
CA VAL A 198 -5.09 4.22 16.09
C VAL A 198 -5.85 5.12 17.07
N ARG A 199 -5.45 6.38 17.20
CA ARG A 199 -6.12 7.36 18.08
C ARG A 199 -7.60 7.53 17.75
N GLU A 200 -7.94 7.67 16.47
CA GLU A 200 -9.33 7.79 16.03
C GLU A 200 -10.10 6.47 16.21
N MET A 201 -9.49 5.34 15.88
CA MET A 201 -10.12 4.02 15.95
C MET A 201 -10.43 3.59 17.39
N ARG A 202 -9.68 4.06 18.40
CA ARG A 202 -10.00 3.80 19.82
C ARG A 202 -11.42 4.26 20.18
N LYS A 203 -11.92 5.32 19.53
CA LYS A 203 -13.25 5.89 19.74
C LYS A 203 -14.29 5.39 18.74
N ASN A 204 -13.89 4.56 17.78
CA ASN A 204 -14.80 4.07 16.75
C ASN A 204 -15.81 3.07 17.35
N PRO A 205 -17.12 3.21 17.08
CA PRO A 205 -18.15 2.38 17.71
C PRO A 205 -18.08 0.91 17.29
N ASP A 206 -17.63 0.62 16.06
CA ASP A 206 -17.53 -0.74 15.55
C ASP A 206 -16.22 -1.41 15.96
N TYR A 207 -15.10 -0.67 15.99
CA TYR A 207 -13.77 -1.28 16.07
C TYR A 207 -12.97 -0.91 17.31
N GLY A 208 -13.42 0.06 18.12
CA GLY A 208 -12.69 0.53 19.30
C GLY A 208 -12.43 -0.56 20.34
N GLU A 209 -13.43 -1.38 20.65
CA GLU A 209 -13.28 -2.51 21.59
C GLU A 209 -12.25 -3.53 21.08
N TYR A 210 -12.27 -3.83 19.78
CA TYR A 210 -11.33 -4.77 19.18
C TYR A 210 -9.89 -4.24 19.22
N LEU A 211 -9.71 -2.96 18.88
CA LEU A 211 -8.41 -2.30 19.00
C LEU A 211 -7.90 -2.32 20.44
N ASN A 212 -8.76 -2.06 21.43
CA ASN A 212 -8.36 -2.13 22.84
C ASN A 212 -7.93 -3.55 23.25
N LYS A 213 -8.54 -4.60 22.69
CA LYS A 213 -8.07 -5.99 22.90
C LYS A 213 -6.69 -6.23 22.29
N ILE A 214 -6.38 -5.65 21.12
CA ILE A 214 -5.00 -5.70 20.59
C ILE A 214 -4.04 -4.99 21.54
N LEU A 215 -4.42 -3.83 22.07
CA LEU A 215 -3.59 -3.03 22.97
C LEU A 215 -3.44 -3.63 24.39
N GLN A 216 -4.19 -4.68 24.72
CA GLN A 216 -3.97 -5.49 25.92
C GLN A 216 -2.82 -6.50 25.73
N GLU A 217 -2.55 -6.92 24.50
CA GLU A 217 -1.51 -7.89 24.16
C GLU A 217 -0.17 -7.21 23.84
N ILE A 218 -0.21 -6.01 23.26
CA ILE A 218 0.95 -5.23 22.84
C ILE A 218 0.77 -3.74 23.06
N THR A 219 1.87 -3.00 23.09
CA THR A 219 1.83 -1.54 23.13
C THR A 219 1.33 -0.93 21.81
N GLU A 220 0.88 0.33 21.86
CA GLU A 220 0.57 1.10 20.65
C GLU A 220 1.77 1.18 19.69
N ARG A 221 2.96 1.33 20.26
CA ARG A 221 4.23 1.35 19.53
C ARG A 221 4.49 0.06 18.77
N GLU A 222 4.31 -1.09 19.41
CA GLU A 222 4.42 -2.39 18.75
C GLU A 222 3.35 -2.59 17.68
N LEU A 223 2.15 -2.05 17.89
CA LEU A 223 1.08 -2.12 16.91
C LEU A 223 1.42 -1.28 15.65
N ILE A 224 1.91 -0.05 15.82
CA ILE A 224 2.39 0.79 14.71
C ILE A 224 3.56 0.12 13.97
N ALA A 225 4.54 -0.43 14.70
CA ALA A 225 5.64 -1.17 14.09
C ALA A 225 5.14 -2.39 13.29
N THR A 226 4.09 -3.07 13.76
CA THR A 226 3.45 -4.16 13.01
C THR A 226 2.84 -3.65 11.71
N MET A 227 2.15 -2.52 11.73
CA MET A 227 1.53 -1.93 10.53
C MET A 227 2.58 -1.49 9.51
N VAL A 228 3.65 -0.81 9.94
CA VAL A 228 4.79 -0.46 9.08
C VAL A 228 5.38 -1.73 8.45
N ALA A 229 5.60 -2.78 9.25
CA ALA A 229 6.18 -4.03 8.76
C ALA A 229 5.31 -4.73 7.69
N VAL A 230 3.99 -4.76 7.87
CA VAL A 230 3.06 -5.35 6.89
C VAL A 230 2.99 -4.48 5.63
N ALA A 231 2.88 -3.15 5.76
CA ALA A 231 2.89 -2.23 4.63
C ALA A 231 4.17 -2.34 3.78
N LYS A 232 5.32 -2.45 4.45
CA LYS A 232 6.62 -2.70 3.80
C LYS A 232 6.67 -4.05 3.09
N GLN A 233 6.09 -5.07 3.71
CA GLN A 233 6.01 -6.41 3.14
C GLN A 233 5.13 -6.44 1.88
N GLU A 234 4.01 -5.74 1.86
CA GLU A 234 3.17 -5.56 0.65
C GLU A 234 3.89 -4.77 -0.44
N SER A 235 4.79 -3.87 -0.05
CA SER A 235 5.64 -3.09 -0.97
C SER A 235 6.93 -3.82 -1.40
N GLY A 236 7.06 -5.11 -1.10
CA GLY A 236 8.23 -5.92 -1.48
C GLY A 236 9.54 -5.54 -0.79
N GLY A 237 9.48 -4.88 0.38
CA GLY A 237 10.66 -4.40 1.11
C GLY A 237 11.20 -3.04 0.65
N LYS A 238 10.58 -2.45 -0.37
CA LYS A 238 10.89 -1.12 -0.92
C LYS A 238 10.08 -0.04 -0.20
N PRO A 239 10.25 1.27 -0.50
CA PRO A 239 9.40 2.31 0.07
C PRO A 239 7.92 1.95 -0.02
N ILE A 240 7.16 2.30 1.02
CA ILE A 240 5.75 1.94 1.09
C ILE A 240 5.03 2.61 -0.08
N GLY A 241 4.23 1.83 -0.82
CA GLY A 241 3.55 2.28 -2.03
C GLY A 241 4.36 2.12 -3.33
N GLN A 242 5.50 1.41 -3.30
CA GLN A 242 6.25 1.08 -4.51
C GLN A 242 5.36 0.48 -5.62
N PHE A 243 4.50 -0.46 -5.22
CA PHE A 243 3.51 -1.07 -6.11
C PHE A 243 2.20 -0.29 -6.05
N GLU A 244 1.40 -0.46 -7.09
CA GLU A 244 0.07 0.12 -7.15
C GLU A 244 -0.78 -0.38 -5.98
N LEU A 245 -1.60 0.50 -5.38
CA LEU A 245 -2.35 0.17 -4.15
C LEU A 245 -3.60 -0.68 -4.42
N HIS A 246 -3.85 -1.04 -5.68
CA HIS A 246 -4.83 -2.03 -6.07
C HIS A 246 -4.20 -3.25 -6.75
N ARG A 247 -4.85 -4.40 -6.59
CA ARG A 247 -4.43 -5.66 -7.21
C ARG A 247 -5.62 -6.55 -7.52
N TRP A 248 -5.66 -7.12 -8.72
CA TRP A 248 -6.69 -8.10 -9.06
C TRP A 248 -6.38 -9.48 -8.45
N GLU A 249 -7.26 -9.95 -7.58
CA GLU A 249 -7.15 -11.26 -6.96
C GLU A 249 -7.95 -12.30 -7.72
N ARG A 250 -7.26 -13.02 -8.62
CA ARG A 250 -7.89 -13.96 -9.57
C ARG A 250 -8.74 -15.04 -8.90
N ALA A 251 -8.34 -15.53 -7.72
CA ALA A 251 -9.09 -16.55 -7.00
C ALA A 251 -10.49 -16.09 -6.58
N TYR A 252 -10.65 -14.78 -6.39
CA TYR A 252 -11.87 -14.15 -5.86
C TYR A 252 -12.59 -13.29 -6.89
N ARG A 253 -11.94 -13.05 -8.04
CA ARG A 253 -12.45 -12.21 -9.14
C ARG A 253 -12.87 -10.83 -8.64
N ALA A 254 -12.05 -10.26 -7.76
CA ALA A 254 -12.25 -8.98 -7.12
C ALA A 254 -10.91 -8.25 -6.98
N PHE A 255 -10.98 -6.93 -6.78
CA PHE A 255 -9.81 -6.14 -6.44
C PHE A 255 -9.56 -6.15 -4.93
N SER A 256 -8.30 -6.17 -4.55
CA SER A 256 -7.85 -5.67 -3.26
C SER A 256 -7.38 -4.23 -3.39
N PHE A 257 -7.55 -3.42 -2.34
CA PHE A 257 -7.18 -2.00 -2.32
C PHE A 257 -6.37 -1.63 -1.07
N SER A 258 -5.87 -0.39 -1.03
CA SER A 258 -5.02 0.21 0.02
C SER A 258 -3.60 -0.34 0.06
N ILE A 259 -2.75 0.31 0.87
CA ILE A 259 -1.36 -0.09 1.17
C ILE A 259 -1.25 -1.53 1.69
N PHE A 260 -2.32 -2.04 2.30
CA PHE A 260 -2.37 -3.39 2.86
C PHE A 260 -2.94 -4.43 1.88
N HIS A 261 -3.41 -4.02 0.70
CA HIS A 261 -4.07 -4.90 -0.26
C HIS A 261 -5.20 -5.73 0.36
N ILE A 262 -6.14 -5.05 1.02
CA ILE A 262 -7.33 -5.66 1.60
C ILE A 262 -8.35 -5.98 0.49
N LEU A 263 -8.74 -7.25 0.41
CA LEU A 263 -9.62 -7.80 -0.63
C LEU A 263 -11.08 -7.34 -0.48
N MET A 264 -11.68 -6.79 -1.56
CA MET A 264 -13.07 -6.34 -1.62
C MET A 264 -13.97 -7.39 -2.29
N GLU A 265 -13.93 -8.62 -1.80
CA GLU A 265 -14.68 -9.73 -2.40
C GLU A 265 -16.15 -9.78 -1.98
N LYS A 266 -16.96 -10.41 -2.84
CA LYS A 266 -18.27 -10.96 -2.49
C LYS A 266 -18.31 -12.42 -2.90
N TYR A 267 -18.66 -13.31 -1.98
CA TYR A 267 -18.85 -14.72 -2.26
C TYR A 267 -20.33 -15.08 -2.13
N ARG A 268 -20.96 -15.48 -3.24
CA ARG A 268 -22.39 -15.85 -3.30
C ARG A 268 -23.32 -14.79 -2.67
N GLY A 269 -23.03 -13.52 -2.92
CA GLY A 269 -23.80 -12.39 -2.39
C GLY A 269 -23.43 -11.97 -0.97
N VAL A 270 -22.62 -12.76 -0.25
CA VAL A 270 -22.11 -12.41 1.08
C VAL A 270 -20.83 -11.60 0.94
N GLU A 271 -20.74 -10.51 1.68
CA GLU A 271 -19.57 -9.63 1.69
C GLU A 271 -18.39 -10.31 2.40
N GLY A 272 -17.20 -10.21 1.82
CA GLY A 272 -15.99 -10.64 2.49
C GLY A 272 -15.55 -9.65 3.58
N PRO A 273 -14.62 -10.06 4.46
CA PRO A 273 -14.19 -9.24 5.60
C PRO A 273 -13.70 -7.83 5.23
N GLY A 274 -13.01 -7.69 4.10
CA GLY A 274 -12.49 -6.39 3.67
C GLY A 274 -13.58 -5.44 3.20
N LEU A 275 -14.57 -5.95 2.47
CA LEU A 275 -15.70 -5.15 2.01
C LEU A 275 -16.59 -4.75 3.19
N GLU A 276 -16.89 -5.68 4.09
CA GLU A 276 -17.67 -5.41 5.30
C GLU A 276 -17.00 -4.34 6.18
N ALA A 277 -15.68 -4.47 6.40
CA ALA A 277 -14.91 -3.48 7.17
C ALA A 277 -14.96 -2.09 6.54
N ARG A 278 -14.75 -1.99 5.23
CA ARG A 278 -14.81 -0.72 4.50
C ARG A 278 -16.19 -0.06 4.64
N LYS A 279 -17.27 -0.85 4.55
CA LYS A 279 -18.64 -0.34 4.68
C LYS A 279 -18.94 0.18 6.08
N LYS A 280 -18.59 -0.56 7.14
CA LYS A 280 -18.78 -0.09 8.53
C LYS A 280 -17.97 1.17 8.84
N LEU A 281 -16.78 1.30 8.25
CA LEU A 281 -15.98 2.53 8.32
C LEU A 281 -16.52 3.69 7.46
N ASN A 282 -17.57 3.46 6.66
CA ASN A 282 -18.14 4.42 5.71
C ASN A 282 -17.13 5.00 4.70
N LEU A 283 -16.14 4.19 4.29
CA LEU A 283 -15.07 4.63 3.38
C LEU A 283 -15.35 4.21 1.93
N THR A 284 -15.13 5.09 0.97
CA THR A 284 -15.15 4.74 -0.46
C THR A 284 -13.90 3.95 -0.88
N GLU A 285 -13.88 3.39 -2.09
CA GLU A 285 -12.70 2.68 -2.60
C GLU A 285 -11.50 3.63 -2.82
N GLY A 286 -11.76 4.87 -3.21
CA GLY A 286 -10.72 5.90 -3.29
C GLY A 286 -10.21 6.34 -1.92
N GLN A 287 -11.10 6.50 -0.93
CA GLN A 287 -10.70 6.99 0.40
C GLN A 287 -9.68 6.11 1.11
N VAL A 288 -9.67 4.81 0.82
CA VAL A 288 -8.73 3.85 1.44
C VAL A 288 -7.32 3.91 0.85
N TYR A 289 -7.06 4.78 -0.14
CA TYR A 289 -5.70 5.06 -0.62
C TYR A 289 -4.92 5.94 0.35
N HIS A 290 -5.60 6.77 1.14
CA HIS A 290 -4.92 7.54 2.18
C HIS A 290 -4.37 6.59 3.26
N PRO A 291 -3.08 6.68 3.64
CA PRO A 291 -2.47 5.73 4.57
C PRO A 291 -3.19 5.60 5.91
N GLN A 292 -3.68 6.71 6.48
CA GLN A 292 -4.48 6.68 7.72
C GLN A 292 -5.76 5.85 7.57
N ASN A 293 -6.50 6.00 6.47
CA ASN A 293 -7.71 5.23 6.21
C ASN A 293 -7.39 3.76 5.86
N ALA A 294 -6.26 3.51 5.19
CA ALA A 294 -5.75 2.16 4.97
C ALA A 294 -5.50 1.44 6.31
N VAL A 295 -4.95 2.13 7.30
CA VAL A 295 -4.74 1.59 8.65
C VAL A 295 -6.06 1.29 9.36
N LYS A 296 -7.04 2.22 9.30
CA LYS A 296 -8.39 1.96 9.84
C LYS A 296 -8.99 0.71 9.22
N LEU A 297 -8.92 0.60 7.89
CA LEU A 297 -9.41 -0.55 7.14
C LEU A 297 -8.69 -1.83 7.53
N PHE A 298 -7.37 -1.80 7.74
CA PHE A 298 -6.60 -2.96 8.17
C PHE A 298 -7.05 -3.45 9.55
N ILE A 299 -7.21 -2.57 10.53
CA ILE A 299 -7.71 -2.93 11.87
C ILE A 299 -9.13 -3.52 11.76
N GLY A 300 -10.01 -2.87 10.99
CA GLY A 300 -11.37 -3.36 10.77
C GLY A 300 -11.37 -4.74 10.10
N TYR A 301 -10.55 -4.92 9.07
CA TYR A 301 -10.39 -6.19 8.37
C TYR A 301 -9.98 -7.31 9.31
N LEU A 302 -9.00 -7.11 10.20
CA LEU A 302 -8.60 -8.12 11.18
C LEU A 302 -9.78 -8.58 12.04
N LYS A 303 -10.60 -7.65 12.52
CA LYS A 303 -11.82 -7.97 13.27
C LYS A 303 -12.79 -8.80 12.45
N GLU A 304 -13.16 -8.34 11.24
CA GLU A 304 -14.14 -9.03 10.39
C GLU A 304 -13.64 -10.40 9.91
N LYS A 305 -12.31 -10.59 9.86
CA LYS A 305 -11.68 -11.88 9.56
C LYS A 305 -11.76 -12.86 10.75
N GLY A 306 -12.30 -12.41 11.89
CA GLY A 306 -12.40 -13.18 13.13
C GLY A 306 -11.06 -13.37 13.83
N ALA A 307 -10.09 -12.49 13.61
CA ALA A 307 -8.78 -12.61 14.22
C ALA A 307 -8.85 -12.33 15.73
N LYS A 308 -8.42 -13.26 16.56
CA LYS A 308 -8.31 -13.10 18.02
C LYS A 308 -6.95 -12.53 18.40
N PRO A 309 -6.85 -11.33 19.00
CA PRO A 309 -5.56 -10.65 19.19
C PRO A 309 -4.48 -11.50 19.87
N GLU A 310 -4.85 -12.27 20.90
CA GLU A 310 -3.96 -13.12 21.69
C GLU A 310 -3.30 -14.25 20.88
N GLN A 311 -3.82 -14.56 19.68
CA GLN A 311 -3.27 -15.58 18.78
C GLN A 311 -2.30 -15.02 17.74
N TYR A 312 -2.23 -13.69 17.61
CA TYR A 312 -1.59 -13.02 16.48
C TYR A 312 -0.66 -11.88 16.91
N PHE A 313 -0.80 -11.36 18.12
CA PHE A 313 0.04 -10.31 18.69
C PHE A 313 0.73 -10.78 19.97
N PRO A 314 2.00 -10.41 20.20
CA PRO A 314 2.89 -9.66 19.29
C PRO A 314 3.24 -10.47 18.03
N VAL A 315 3.28 -9.79 16.88
CA VAL A 315 3.48 -10.42 15.57
C VAL A 315 4.77 -11.23 15.51
N VAL A 316 5.82 -10.84 16.24
CA VAL A 316 7.10 -11.56 16.28
C VAL A 316 7.01 -12.92 16.95
N LYS A 317 6.12 -13.11 17.93
CA LYS A 317 5.87 -14.41 18.58
C LYS A 317 4.93 -15.28 17.74
N HIS A 318 3.99 -14.66 17.05
CA HIS A 318 2.92 -15.35 16.32
C HIS A 318 3.02 -15.21 14.79
N ALA A 319 4.21 -14.93 14.26
CA ALA A 319 4.40 -14.50 12.86
C ALA A 319 3.82 -15.48 11.84
N ALA A 320 3.97 -16.79 12.07
CA ALA A 320 3.43 -17.82 11.17
C ALA A 320 1.90 -17.90 11.23
N SER A 321 1.31 -17.76 12.43
CA SER A 321 -0.14 -17.71 12.64
C SER A 321 -0.72 -16.45 11.99
N PHE A 322 -0.08 -15.30 12.23
CA PHE A 322 -0.43 -14.03 11.59
C PHE A 322 -0.37 -14.16 10.07
N ALA A 323 0.72 -14.69 9.50
CA ALA A 323 0.88 -14.86 8.06
C ALA A 323 -0.20 -15.78 7.46
N SER A 324 -0.55 -16.87 8.15
CA SER A 324 -1.62 -17.78 7.73
C SER A 324 -3.01 -17.15 7.80
N MET A 325 -3.26 -16.36 8.84
CA MET A 325 -4.50 -15.59 8.97
C MET A 325 -4.58 -14.54 7.87
N TYR A 326 -3.54 -13.74 7.67
CA TYR A 326 -3.56 -12.62 6.74
C TYR A 326 -3.53 -13.04 5.26
N ASN A 327 -2.65 -13.99 4.91
CA ASN A 327 -2.39 -14.39 3.51
C ASN A 327 -3.01 -15.74 3.11
N GLY A 328 -3.66 -16.43 4.05
CA GLY A 328 -4.21 -17.77 3.89
C GLY A 328 -3.17 -18.89 4.09
N ARG A 329 -3.66 -20.14 4.20
CA ARG A 329 -2.84 -21.33 4.55
C ARG A 329 -1.67 -21.61 3.59
N GLY A 330 -1.79 -21.17 2.33
CA GLY A 330 -0.76 -21.36 1.30
C GLY A 330 0.38 -20.34 1.32
N TRP A 331 0.44 -19.45 2.32
CA TRP A 331 1.40 -18.34 2.35
C TRP A 331 2.85 -18.78 2.22
N ARG A 332 3.26 -19.89 2.87
CA ARG A 332 4.64 -20.40 2.83
C ARG A 332 5.09 -20.75 1.41
N LYS A 333 4.19 -21.30 0.59
CA LYS A 333 4.49 -21.66 -0.80
C LYS A 333 4.60 -20.41 -1.68
N LYS A 334 3.79 -19.39 -1.43
CA LYS A 334 3.77 -18.14 -2.20
C LYS A 334 4.92 -17.21 -1.83
N ASN A 335 5.24 -17.11 -0.54
CA ASN A 335 6.32 -16.29 0.00
C ASN A 335 6.96 -16.97 1.21
N PRO A 336 7.96 -17.85 1.00
CA PRO A 336 8.60 -18.59 2.09
C PRO A 336 9.39 -17.68 3.05
N ARG A 337 9.72 -16.45 2.63
CA ARG A 337 10.45 -15.46 3.44
C ARG A 337 9.53 -14.51 4.20
N TYR A 338 8.21 -14.65 4.10
CA TYR A 338 7.25 -13.71 4.69
C TYR A 338 7.51 -13.47 6.18
N VAL A 339 7.59 -14.53 6.99
CA VAL A 339 7.84 -14.43 8.44
C VAL A 339 9.16 -13.73 8.73
N LYS A 340 10.24 -14.15 8.07
CA LYS A 340 11.56 -13.51 8.23
C LYS A 340 11.52 -12.03 7.91
N ASN A 341 10.87 -11.65 6.81
CA ASN A 341 10.79 -10.28 6.35
C ASN A 341 9.94 -9.41 7.29
N VAL A 342 8.74 -9.85 7.64
CA VAL A 342 7.86 -9.10 8.56
C VAL A 342 8.51 -8.91 9.92
N THR A 343 9.15 -9.95 10.47
CA THR A 343 9.92 -9.81 11.71
C THR A 343 11.07 -8.82 11.56
N SER A 344 11.80 -8.86 10.45
CA SER A 344 12.92 -7.91 10.20
C SER A 344 12.42 -6.46 10.06
N TYR A 345 11.35 -6.23 9.30
CA TYR A 345 10.78 -4.88 9.13
C TYR A 345 10.17 -4.35 10.43
N TYR A 346 9.56 -5.23 11.23
CA TYR A 346 9.06 -4.87 12.55
C TYR A 346 10.19 -4.38 13.46
N GLN A 347 11.32 -5.09 13.53
CA GLN A 347 12.47 -4.66 14.35
C GLN A 347 13.07 -3.33 13.87
N LYS A 348 13.15 -3.13 12.54
CA LYS A 348 13.57 -1.84 11.96
C LYS A 348 12.62 -0.71 12.34
N ALA A 349 11.31 -0.95 12.24
CA ALA A 349 10.30 0.02 12.61
C ALA A 349 10.36 0.37 14.11
N LEU A 350 10.60 -0.61 14.98
CA LEU A 350 10.81 -0.35 16.40
C LEU A 350 12.04 0.55 16.64
N GLY A 351 13.18 0.26 16.02
CA GLY A 351 14.40 1.08 16.17
C GLY A 351 14.26 2.48 15.58
N MET A 352 13.51 2.62 14.49
CA MET A 352 13.13 3.93 13.93
C MET A 352 12.29 4.73 14.93
N LEU A 353 11.29 4.09 15.57
CA LEU A 353 10.46 4.74 16.59
C LEU A 353 11.26 5.11 17.85
N ASP A 354 12.21 4.27 18.29
CA ASP A 354 13.13 4.61 19.40
C ASP A 354 13.93 5.88 19.08
N SER A 355 14.52 5.93 17.89
CA SER A 355 15.39 7.03 17.48
C SER A 355 14.65 8.37 17.43
N ILE A 356 13.36 8.33 17.06
CA ILE A 356 12.47 9.49 17.04
C ILE A 356 12.23 10.00 18.45
N GLU A 357 11.87 9.11 19.38
CA GLU A 357 11.59 9.47 20.79
C GLU A 357 12.84 10.06 21.46
N GLU A 358 14.02 9.48 21.20
CA GLU A 358 15.30 9.95 21.74
C GLU A 358 15.73 11.32 21.19
N SER A 359 15.39 11.62 19.92
CA SER A 359 15.81 12.87 19.28
C SER A 359 15.17 14.13 19.88
N GLY A 360 14.05 14.00 20.60
CA GLY A 360 13.35 15.13 21.21
C GLY A 360 12.69 16.10 20.21
N ASP A 361 12.86 15.90 18.89
CA ASP A 361 12.23 16.66 17.80
C ASP A 361 10.75 16.29 17.66
N THR A 362 9.99 16.43 18.74
CA THR A 362 8.58 16.03 18.80
C THR A 362 7.71 17.14 19.38
N GLU A 363 6.73 17.60 18.61
CA GLU A 363 5.62 18.41 19.13
C GLU A 363 4.41 17.51 19.36
N GLU A 364 3.63 17.83 20.39
CA GLU A 364 2.35 17.17 20.62
C GLU A 364 1.38 17.53 19.49
N LEU A 365 0.93 16.54 18.73
CA LEU A 365 -0.04 16.71 17.66
C LEU A 365 -1.41 17.11 18.24
N VAL A 366 -1.61 18.41 18.42
CA VAL A 366 -2.92 19.02 18.68
C VAL A 366 -3.66 19.07 17.35
N VAL A 367 -4.45 18.03 17.09
CA VAL A 367 -5.40 18.03 15.97
C VAL A 367 -6.63 18.79 16.46
N GLU A 368 -6.70 20.09 16.20
CA GLU A 368 -7.96 20.82 16.33
C GLU A 368 -8.93 20.28 15.29
N ALA A 369 -10.02 19.69 15.77
CA ALA A 369 -11.12 19.25 14.92
C ALA A 369 -11.76 20.50 14.30
N VAL A 370 -11.49 20.76 13.02
CA VAL A 370 -12.19 21.79 12.28
C VAL A 370 -13.59 21.26 11.99
N GLU A 371 -14.57 21.71 12.78
CA GLU A 371 -15.98 21.52 12.48
C GLU A 371 -16.32 22.29 11.19
N ALA A 372 -16.47 21.55 10.09
CA ALA A 372 -16.84 22.12 8.81
C ALA A 372 -18.37 22.28 8.72
N GLU A 373 -18.87 23.41 9.21
CA GLU A 373 -20.15 23.95 8.73
C GLU A 373 -19.98 24.64 7.35
N GLN A 374 -21.08 24.66 6.61
CA GLN A 374 -21.17 24.73 5.16
C GLN A 374 -20.86 26.10 4.53
N ALA A 375 -20.28 26.10 3.31
CA ALA A 375 -20.78 26.89 2.19
C ALA A 375 -20.17 26.41 0.85
N VAL A 376 -21.04 25.96 -0.05
CA VAL A 376 -20.73 25.62 -1.45
C VAL A 376 -20.36 26.89 -2.21
N ARG A 377 -19.14 26.96 -2.76
CA ARG A 377 -18.82 27.72 -3.98
C ARG A 377 -17.85 26.92 -4.85
N PRO A 378 -18.05 26.84 -6.17
CA PRO A 378 -17.10 26.18 -7.07
C PRO A 378 -15.88 27.08 -7.23
N VAL A 379 -14.76 26.71 -6.63
CA VAL A 379 -13.48 27.39 -6.89
C VAL A 379 -12.92 26.85 -8.19
N ALA A 380 -13.18 27.61 -9.26
CA ALA A 380 -12.49 27.46 -10.52
C ALA A 380 -10.98 27.58 -10.32
N TYR A 381 -10.26 26.69 -10.98
CA TYR A 381 -8.82 26.55 -11.02
C TYR A 381 -8.14 27.80 -11.60
N GLN A 382 -7.97 28.85 -10.79
CA GLN A 382 -7.18 30.04 -11.10
C GLN A 382 -6.06 30.21 -10.09
N ARG A 383 -5.01 29.39 -10.20
CA ARG A 383 -3.68 29.68 -9.63
C ARG A 383 -2.61 29.36 -10.65
N ARG A 384 -2.49 30.22 -11.66
CA ARG A 384 -1.26 30.36 -12.47
C ARG A 384 -0.71 31.78 -12.56
N ALA A 385 -1.42 32.80 -12.07
CA ALA A 385 -0.96 34.19 -12.15
C ALA A 385 -0.15 34.67 -10.92
N ALA A 386 -0.27 34.02 -9.75
CA ALA A 386 0.40 34.49 -8.53
C ALA A 386 1.84 33.95 -8.35
N ALA A 387 2.25 32.94 -9.13
CA ALA A 387 3.60 32.37 -9.08
C ALA A 387 4.62 33.13 -9.93
N GLU A 388 4.17 34.01 -10.83
CA GLU A 388 5.06 34.75 -11.74
C GLU A 388 5.67 36.02 -11.11
N GLN A 389 5.07 36.57 -10.05
CA GLN A 389 5.61 37.78 -9.41
C GLN A 389 6.64 37.53 -8.31
N VAL A 390 6.63 36.36 -7.66
CA VAL A 390 7.65 36.00 -6.65
C VAL A 390 8.90 35.37 -7.29
N GLY A 391 8.78 34.84 -8.52
CA GLY A 391 9.89 34.27 -9.28
C GLY A 391 10.83 35.29 -9.97
N SER A 392 10.48 36.58 -9.98
CA SER A 392 11.26 37.62 -10.67
C SER A 392 12.34 38.27 -9.78
N ALA A 393 12.18 38.23 -8.45
CA ALA A 393 13.12 38.85 -7.52
C ALA A 393 14.37 37.98 -7.22
N ILE A 394 14.31 36.68 -7.46
CA ILE A 394 15.44 35.75 -7.22
C ILE A 394 16.26 35.50 -8.52
N ARG A 395 15.73 35.87 -9.69
CA ARG A 395 16.37 35.62 -11.01
C ARG A 395 17.35 36.69 -11.50
N LYS A 396 17.80 37.61 -10.62
CA LYS A 396 18.76 38.66 -11.01
C LYS A 396 20.19 38.46 -10.49
N LYS A 397 20.58 37.27 -10.03
CA LYS A 397 21.97 37.03 -9.57
C LYS A 397 22.71 35.78 -10.08
N GLU A 398 22.18 35.04 -11.04
CA GLU A 398 22.91 33.90 -11.64
C GLU A 398 22.80 33.93 -13.18
N GLN A 399 23.30 35.00 -13.80
CA GLN A 399 23.67 34.99 -15.21
C GLN A 399 25.12 34.52 -15.34
N GLY A 400 25.27 33.21 -15.49
CA GLY A 400 26.54 32.55 -15.80
C GLY A 400 26.31 31.05 -15.92
N THR A 401 25.95 30.59 -17.13
CA THR A 401 25.71 29.17 -17.50
C THR A 401 24.80 28.41 -16.54
N ALA A 402 23.50 28.32 -16.83
CA ALA A 402 22.54 27.55 -16.04
C ALA A 402 23.00 26.10 -15.86
N VAL A 403 23.59 25.81 -14.68
CA VAL A 403 24.06 24.48 -14.31
C VAL A 403 22.86 23.65 -13.92
N PHE A 404 22.38 22.82 -14.85
CA PHE A 404 21.28 21.91 -14.57
C PHE A 404 21.76 20.77 -13.65
N THR A 405 21.27 20.75 -12.41
CA THR A 405 21.62 19.74 -11.40
C THR A 405 20.37 18.98 -10.96
N VAL A 406 20.40 17.65 -11.02
CA VAL A 406 19.38 16.79 -10.40
C VAL A 406 19.90 16.29 -9.07
N TRP A 407 19.15 16.54 -8.00
CA TRP A 407 19.50 16.17 -6.64
C TRP A 407 18.77 14.90 -6.21
N GLU A 408 19.50 14.00 -5.56
CA GLU A 408 18.95 12.86 -4.83
C GLU A 408 19.35 12.94 -3.37
N ARG A 409 18.42 12.58 -2.49
CA ARG A 409 18.71 12.42 -1.06
C ARG A 409 19.36 11.06 -0.85
N VAL A 410 20.47 11.06 -0.15
CA VAL A 410 21.14 9.86 0.29
C VAL A 410 20.37 9.31 1.49
N GLY A 411 19.58 8.26 1.26
CA GLY A 411 18.85 7.52 2.29
C GLY A 411 19.70 6.40 2.88
N HIS A 412 19.07 5.28 3.26
CA HIS A 412 19.77 4.04 3.66
C HIS A 412 20.32 3.22 2.49
N ASP A 413 20.09 3.65 1.25
CA ASP A 413 20.59 2.98 0.06
C ASP A 413 22.11 3.13 -0.08
N ASN A 414 22.73 2.21 -0.83
CA ASN A 414 24.15 2.34 -1.14
C ASN A 414 24.39 3.55 -2.08
N MET A 415 25.52 4.27 -1.93
CA MET A 415 25.86 5.44 -2.78
C MET A 415 25.77 5.17 -4.28
N THR A 416 26.06 3.92 -4.70
CA THR A 416 25.96 3.54 -6.12
C THR A 416 24.51 3.64 -6.60
N SER A 417 23.56 3.08 -5.85
CA SER A 417 22.13 3.14 -6.17
C SER A 417 21.58 4.58 -6.17
N VAL A 418 22.03 5.42 -5.24
CA VAL A 418 21.63 6.84 -5.20
C VAL A 418 22.14 7.58 -6.44
N VAL A 419 23.39 7.34 -6.85
CA VAL A 419 23.97 7.93 -8.06
C VAL A 419 23.35 7.37 -9.35
N GLU A 420 23.02 6.08 -9.39
CA GLU A 420 22.28 5.46 -10.49
C GLU A 420 20.90 6.11 -10.67
N ASN A 421 20.18 6.36 -9.56
CA ASN A 421 18.89 7.07 -9.58
C ASN A 421 19.05 8.53 -10.03
N ALA A 422 20.02 9.25 -9.49
CA ALA A 422 20.31 10.64 -9.88
C ALA A 422 20.64 10.74 -11.38
N HIS A 423 21.46 9.81 -11.89
CA HIS A 423 21.84 9.74 -13.30
C HIS A 423 20.64 9.39 -14.18
N PHE A 424 19.81 8.43 -13.76
CA PHE A 424 18.58 8.08 -14.46
C PHE A 424 17.64 9.29 -14.57
N ARG A 425 17.37 10.00 -13.46
CA ARG A 425 16.52 11.21 -13.46
C ARG A 425 17.14 12.33 -14.30
N TYR A 426 18.45 12.52 -14.24
CA TYR A 426 19.17 13.46 -15.10
C TYR A 426 18.97 13.14 -16.59
N ASN A 427 19.14 11.88 -16.99
CA ASN A 427 18.96 11.44 -18.37
C ASN A 427 17.50 11.63 -18.82
N GLN A 428 16.53 11.34 -17.95
CA GLN A 428 15.12 11.53 -18.25
C GLN A 428 14.78 13.00 -18.53
N LYS A 429 15.35 13.90 -17.74
CA LYS A 429 15.05 15.34 -17.82
C LYS A 429 15.81 16.06 -18.94
N THR A 430 17.07 15.73 -19.14
CA THR A 430 17.94 16.43 -20.13
C THR A 430 18.00 15.75 -21.49
N LYS A 431 17.58 14.48 -21.57
CA LYS A 431 17.78 13.60 -22.74
C LYS A 431 19.26 13.45 -23.15
N LYS A 432 20.20 13.80 -22.27
CA LYS A 432 21.66 13.64 -22.46
C LYS A 432 22.20 12.63 -21.46
N ARG A 433 23.11 11.77 -21.91
CA ARG A 433 23.84 10.83 -21.03
C ARG A 433 25.14 11.46 -20.58
N ILE A 434 25.38 11.46 -19.27
CA ILE A 434 26.68 11.81 -18.68
C ILE A 434 27.66 10.64 -18.78
N PHE A 435 27.20 9.43 -18.46
CA PHE A 435 27.97 8.19 -18.58
C PHE A 435 27.46 7.37 -19.77
N GLY A 436 28.38 6.83 -20.57
CA GLY A 436 28.07 5.95 -21.69
C GLY A 436 27.72 4.53 -21.24
N THR A 437 28.29 4.08 -20.10
CA THR A 437 28.09 2.74 -19.55
C THR A 437 27.93 2.72 -18.03
N ASP A 438 27.25 1.71 -17.48
CA ASP A 438 27.13 1.50 -16.02
C ASP A 438 28.50 1.30 -15.35
N ARG A 439 29.47 0.75 -16.10
CA ARG A 439 30.84 0.57 -15.64
C ARG A 439 31.53 1.91 -15.38
N GLU A 440 31.34 2.89 -16.25
CA GLU A 440 31.85 4.26 -16.08
C GLU A 440 31.23 4.92 -14.84
N LEU A 441 29.89 4.86 -14.71
CA LEU A 441 29.21 5.40 -13.53
C LEU A 441 29.78 4.82 -12.24
N ARG A 442 29.92 3.50 -12.15
CA ARG A 442 30.47 2.83 -10.95
C ARG A 442 31.92 3.22 -10.67
N ASN A 443 32.72 3.44 -11.70
CA ASN A 443 34.10 3.91 -11.54
C ASN A 443 34.15 5.33 -10.97
N GLU A 444 33.24 6.20 -11.41
CA GLU A 444 33.13 7.57 -10.89
C GLU A 444 32.57 7.61 -9.46
N VAL A 445 31.58 6.77 -9.13
CA VAL A 445 31.09 6.61 -7.75
C VAL A 445 32.24 6.24 -6.80
N LYS A 446 33.12 5.32 -7.20
CA LYS A 446 34.32 4.98 -6.39
C LYS A 446 35.22 6.18 -6.14
N LYS A 447 35.32 7.13 -7.08
CA LYS A 447 36.10 8.37 -6.87
C LYS A 447 35.43 9.29 -5.85
N ILE A 448 34.09 9.37 -5.85
CA ILE A 448 33.33 10.10 -4.82
C ILE A 448 33.61 9.50 -3.44
N MET A 449 33.51 8.17 -3.31
CA MET A 449 33.78 7.49 -2.03
C MET A 449 35.20 7.74 -1.54
N ARG A 450 36.21 7.67 -2.43
CA ARG A 450 37.61 8.02 -2.09
C ARG A 450 37.77 9.49 -1.70
N TYR A 451 37.05 10.40 -2.36
CA TYR A 451 37.07 11.82 -2.02
C TYR A 451 36.51 12.05 -0.62
N LEU A 452 35.35 11.46 -0.31
CA LEU A 452 34.73 11.52 1.02
C LEU A 452 35.68 10.95 2.09
N GLN A 453 36.26 9.77 1.85
CA GLN A 453 37.26 9.16 2.73
C GLN A 453 38.45 10.09 2.99
N LYS A 454 39.01 10.69 1.94
CA LYS A 454 40.18 11.58 2.07
C LYS A 454 39.83 12.88 2.80
N ARG A 455 38.66 13.45 2.55
CA ARG A 455 38.24 14.76 3.06
C ARG A 455 37.71 14.69 4.50
N PHE A 456 36.98 13.64 4.83
CA PHE A 456 36.27 13.50 6.10
C PHE A 456 36.76 12.33 6.95
N GLY A 457 37.77 11.59 6.51
CA GLY A 457 38.29 10.41 7.21
C GLY A 457 37.38 9.19 7.13
N THR A 458 36.25 9.29 6.42
CA THR A 458 35.24 8.24 6.27
C THR A 458 34.62 8.26 4.88
N ASP A 459 34.40 7.08 4.29
CA ASP A 459 33.60 6.89 3.07
C ASP A 459 32.10 6.79 3.40
N THR A 460 31.74 6.89 4.67
CA THR A 460 30.36 6.85 5.15
C THR A 460 29.68 8.19 4.88
N TYR A 461 28.63 8.14 4.09
CA TYR A 461 27.63 9.21 3.94
C TYR A 461 26.53 8.99 4.98
N TYR A 462 25.82 10.06 5.34
CA TYR A 462 24.78 10.00 6.37
C TYR A 462 23.40 10.11 5.73
N PRO A 463 22.37 9.44 6.29
CA PRO A 463 20.99 9.69 5.94
C PRO A 463 20.69 11.19 6.05
N GLY A 464 20.33 11.83 4.93
CA GLY A 464 20.12 13.28 4.87
C GLY A 464 21.13 14.07 4.04
N ASP A 465 22.29 13.49 3.71
CA ASP A 465 23.16 14.06 2.69
C ASP A 465 22.44 14.06 1.33
N THR A 466 22.82 14.96 0.43
CA THR A 466 22.28 14.99 -0.94
C THR A 466 23.39 14.97 -1.97
N ILE A 467 23.16 14.24 -3.05
CA ILE A 467 24.06 14.17 -4.20
C ILE A 467 23.35 14.70 -5.44
N GLY A 468 23.95 15.72 -6.03
CA GLY A 468 23.57 16.33 -7.28
C GLY A 468 24.42 15.79 -8.42
N ILE A 469 23.81 15.60 -9.58
CA ILE A 469 24.51 15.32 -10.85
C ILE A 469 24.19 16.41 -11.85
N GLY A 470 25.21 16.93 -12.53
CA GLY A 470 25.05 17.95 -13.56
C GLY A 470 26.16 17.98 -14.60
N ILE A 471 25.98 18.82 -15.63
CA ILE A 471 27.00 19.19 -16.62
C ILE A 471 27.10 20.72 -16.64
N ASP A 472 28.33 21.23 -16.66
CA ASP A 472 28.61 22.65 -16.97
C ASP A 472 29.64 22.77 -18.11
N ALA A 473 30.15 23.98 -18.35
CA ALA A 473 31.12 24.26 -19.41
C ALA A 473 32.45 23.47 -19.27
N ARG A 474 32.75 22.92 -18.08
CA ARG A 474 33.95 22.13 -17.79
C ARG A 474 33.68 20.62 -17.78
N GLY A 475 32.46 20.20 -18.13
CA GLY A 475 32.07 18.79 -18.20
C GLY A 475 31.13 18.36 -17.08
N GLY A 476 30.97 17.04 -16.93
CA GLY A 476 30.15 16.46 -15.89
C GLY A 476 30.71 16.72 -14.49
N PHE A 477 29.83 16.85 -13.50
CA PHE A 477 30.22 16.90 -12.09
C PHE A 477 29.17 16.24 -11.20
N PHE A 478 29.63 15.82 -10.02
CA PHE A 478 28.80 15.55 -8.85
C PHE A 478 28.86 16.74 -7.91
N LYS A 479 27.77 16.97 -7.18
CA LYS A 479 27.69 18.00 -6.16
C LYS A 479 27.20 17.37 -4.87
N PHE A 480 28.03 17.33 -3.85
CA PHE A 480 27.68 16.70 -2.58
C PHE A 480 27.35 17.77 -1.56
N ARG A 481 26.21 17.65 -0.89
CA ARG A 481 25.81 18.54 0.20
C ARG A 481 25.49 17.72 1.43
N GLY A 482 25.95 18.17 2.59
CA GLY A 482 25.69 17.47 3.84
C GLY A 482 25.87 18.38 5.04
N ILE A 483 25.66 17.83 6.23
CA ILE A 483 25.92 18.49 7.52
C ILE A 483 26.91 17.61 8.30
N ARG A 484 27.98 18.22 8.81
CA ARG A 484 28.94 17.57 9.73
C ARG A 484 29.23 18.51 10.89
N ASN A 485 29.19 17.99 12.12
CA ASN A 485 29.44 18.78 13.33
C ASN A 485 28.64 20.09 13.37
N GLY A 486 27.36 20.04 12.96
CA GLY A 486 26.46 21.19 12.91
C GLY A 486 26.74 22.21 11.79
N LYS A 487 27.73 21.97 10.91
CA LYS A 487 28.05 22.85 9.78
C LYS A 487 27.63 22.22 8.47
N SER A 488 26.89 22.98 7.65
CA SER A 488 26.59 22.59 6.28
C SER A 488 27.85 22.73 5.41
N PHE A 489 28.00 21.81 4.47
CA PHE A 489 29.04 21.90 3.45
C PHE A 489 28.47 21.53 2.09
N GLU A 490 29.09 22.07 1.05
CA GLU A 490 28.75 21.81 -0.34
C GLU A 490 30.04 21.70 -1.14
N GLU A 491 30.22 20.59 -1.84
CA GLU A 491 31.46 20.26 -2.53
C GLU A 491 31.16 19.79 -3.96
N LEU A 492 31.97 20.22 -4.91
CA LEU A 492 31.82 19.88 -6.32
C LEU A 492 32.95 18.95 -6.76
N ILE A 493 32.60 17.74 -7.23
CA ILE A 493 33.52 16.69 -7.64
C ILE A 493 33.41 16.51 -9.15
N ARG A 494 34.50 16.77 -9.90
CA ARG A 494 34.50 16.70 -11.37
C ARG A 494 34.56 15.26 -11.87
N ILE A 495 33.72 14.96 -12.86
CA ILE A 495 33.75 13.73 -13.65
C ILE A 495 34.81 13.93 -14.73
N LYS A 496 35.69 12.94 -14.91
CA LYS A 496 36.71 12.98 -15.97
C LYS A 496 36.25 12.24 -17.21
#